data_AF-A0A4R2MWH9-F1
#
_entry.id   AF-A0A4R2MWH9-F1
#
_cell.length_a   1.000
_cell.length_b   1.000
_cell.length_c   1.000
_cell.angle_alpha   90.00
_cell.angle_beta   90.00
_cell.angle_gamma   90.00
#
_symmetry.space_group_name_H-M   'P 1'
#
loop_
_entity.id
_entity.type
_entity.pdbx_description
1 polymer ?
#
loop_
_entity_poly.entity_id
_entity_poly.type
_entity_poly.pdbx_seq_one_letter_code
_entity_poly.pdbx_strand_id
1 'polypeptide(L)'
;MVNCYVDKGENWPAIAAYQKPNTIGHRDSEQRLKDALACGAKDSTLVDTPNNYTINGKFYKMFRNCMADRGYIRFTSAECGYMNPKWDKGKCNL
;
A
#
# COMPACT_ATOMS: atom_id res chain seq x y z
N MET A 1 13.30 -26.28 21.56
CA MET A 1 13.56 -24.91 21.04
C MET A 1 12.21 -24.30 20.69
N VAL A 2 11.72 -23.35 21.49
CA VAL A 2 10.53 -22.57 21.13
C VAL A 2 10.96 -21.55 20.08
N ASN A 3 10.57 -21.77 18.83
CA ASN A 3 10.68 -20.73 17.81
C ASN A 3 9.70 -19.62 18.19
N CYS A 4 10.20 -18.55 18.82
CA CYS A 4 9.42 -17.35 19.15
C CYS A 4 9.01 -16.56 17.90
N TYR A 5 9.46 -16.97 16.71
CA TYR A 5 9.09 -16.40 15.44
C TYR A 5 8.00 -17.25 14.80
N VAL A 6 6.76 -16.75 14.91
CA VAL A 6 5.68 -17.22 14.05
C VAL A 6 5.91 -16.59 12.69
N ASP A 7 6.16 -17.42 11.67
CA ASP A 7 6.12 -16.97 10.29
C ASP A 7 4.67 -16.56 9.96
N LYS A 8 4.46 -15.26 9.80
CA LYS A 8 3.15 -14.67 9.49
C LYS A 8 2.92 -14.56 7.98
N GLY A 9 3.87 -15.01 7.16
CA GLY A 9 3.85 -14.90 5.71
C GLY A 9 4.20 -13.50 5.21
N GLU A 10 3.92 -13.26 3.94
CA GLU A 10 4.26 -12.02 3.25
C GLU A 10 3.42 -10.83 3.71
N ASN A 11 4.04 -9.65 3.72
CA ASN A 11 3.33 -8.40 3.89
C ASN A 11 2.62 -8.02 2.60
N TRP A 12 1.48 -7.33 2.74
CA TRP A 12 0.83 -6.68 1.62
C TRP A 12 1.78 -5.65 0.95
N PRO A 13 1.81 -5.58 -0.41
CA PRO A 13 2.59 -4.57 -1.10
C PRO A 13 2.07 -3.16 -0.76
N ALA A 14 2.92 -2.14 -0.87
CA ALA A 14 2.57 -0.80 -0.42
C ALA A 14 1.32 -0.22 -1.12
N ILE A 15 1.08 -0.57 -2.39
CA ILE A 15 -0.15 -0.16 -3.09
C ILE A 15 -1.41 -0.81 -2.52
N ALA A 16 -1.30 -1.99 -1.91
CA ALA A 16 -2.43 -2.68 -1.27
C ALA A 16 -2.99 -1.90 -0.08
N ALA A 17 -2.16 -1.04 0.53
CA ALA A 17 -2.56 -0.17 1.63
C ALA A 17 -3.47 1.00 1.21
N TYR A 18 -3.50 1.36 -0.07
CA TYR A 18 -4.42 2.38 -0.57
C TYR A 18 -5.76 1.74 -0.90
N GLN A 19 -6.85 2.27 -0.36
CA GLN A 19 -8.20 1.73 -0.54
C GLN A 19 -9.18 2.89 -0.70
N LYS A 20 -10.25 2.73 -1.48
CA LYS A 20 -11.35 3.69 -1.41
C LYS A 20 -12.28 3.28 -0.28
N PRO A 21 -12.84 4.23 0.50
CA PRO A 21 -13.74 3.91 1.61
C PRO A 21 -14.90 2.99 1.22
N ASN A 22 -15.43 3.14 0.00
CA ASN A 22 -16.56 2.36 -0.50
C ASN A 22 -16.17 0.99 -1.08
N THR A 23 -14.88 0.70 -1.24
CA THR A 23 -14.35 -0.56 -1.81
C THR A 23 -13.37 -1.27 -0.88
N ILE A 24 -13.34 -0.92 0.41
CA ILE A 24 -12.49 -1.60 1.39
C ILE A 24 -12.79 -3.11 1.37
N GLY A 25 -11.76 -3.93 1.19
CA GLY A 25 -11.88 -5.38 1.10
C GLY A 25 -12.27 -5.91 -0.29
N HIS A 26 -12.53 -5.03 -1.26
CA HIS A 26 -12.76 -5.41 -2.66
C HIS A 26 -11.49 -5.27 -3.50
N ARG A 27 -11.23 -6.27 -4.34
CA ARG A 27 -10.09 -6.34 -5.26
C ARG A 27 -10.25 -5.31 -6.39
N ASP A 28 -9.46 -4.24 -6.34
CA ASP A 28 -9.37 -3.20 -7.37
C ASP A 28 -7.91 -2.82 -7.75
N SER A 29 -6.95 -3.74 -7.54
CA SER A 29 -5.50 -3.48 -7.75
C SER A 29 -5.14 -2.88 -9.09
N GLU A 30 -5.78 -3.27 -10.20
CA GLU A 30 -5.41 -2.75 -11.53
C GLU A 30 -5.70 -1.26 -11.64
N GLN A 31 -6.91 -0.84 -11.26
CA GLN A 31 -7.28 0.57 -11.26
C GLN A 31 -6.44 1.37 -10.25
N ARG A 32 -6.15 0.77 -9.10
CA ARG A 32 -5.34 1.38 -8.06
C ARG A 32 -3.89 1.59 -8.51
N LEU A 33 -3.30 0.61 -9.19
CA LEU A 33 -1.98 0.74 -9.78
C LEU A 33 -1.98 1.80 -10.88
N LYS A 34 -2.98 1.80 -11.76
CA LYS A 34 -3.13 2.83 -12.81
C LYS A 34 -3.19 4.25 -12.22
N ASP A 35 -3.93 4.44 -11.14
CA ASP A 35 -4.01 5.72 -10.43
C ASP A 35 -2.68 6.08 -9.77
N ALA A 36 -1.99 5.12 -9.16
CA ALA A 36 -0.67 5.35 -8.58
C ALA A 36 0.38 5.74 -9.63
N LEU A 37 0.42 5.05 -10.77
CA LEU A 37 1.29 5.39 -11.89
C LEU A 37 0.98 6.80 -12.42
N ALA A 38 -0.30 7.16 -12.53
CA ALA A 38 -0.73 8.52 -12.92
C ALA A 38 -0.34 9.58 -11.87
N CYS A 39 -0.23 9.21 -10.59
CA CYS A 39 0.28 10.05 -9.52
C CYS A 39 1.82 10.07 -9.41
N GLY A 40 2.52 9.41 -10.34
CA GLY A 40 3.98 9.42 -10.45
C GLY A 40 4.70 8.25 -9.78
N ALA A 41 3.97 7.22 -9.31
CA ALA A 41 4.62 5.99 -8.88
C ALA A 41 5.31 5.28 -10.05
N LYS A 42 6.40 4.57 -9.75
CA LYS A 42 7.09 3.71 -10.74
C LYS A 42 6.39 2.37 -10.93
N ASP A 43 5.94 1.76 -9.83
CA ASP A 43 5.33 0.43 -9.81
C ASP A 43 4.49 0.20 -8.53
N SER A 44 3.96 -1.01 -8.36
CA SER A 44 3.12 -1.43 -7.23
C SER A 44 3.84 -1.51 -5.89
N THR A 45 5.17 -1.54 -5.89
CA THR A 45 5.95 -1.52 -4.65
C THR A 45 5.89 -0.15 -4.00
N LEU A 46 5.55 0.90 -4.78
CA LEU A 46 5.67 2.31 -4.39
C LEU A 46 7.06 2.65 -3.84
N VAL A 47 8.06 1.81 -4.12
CA VAL A 47 9.46 2.01 -3.80
C VAL A 47 10.05 2.78 -4.98
N ASP A 48 10.38 4.04 -4.72
CA ASP A 48 11.32 4.73 -5.59
C ASP A 48 12.69 4.05 -5.44
N THR A 49 13.18 3.45 -6.51
CA THR A 49 14.62 3.22 -6.65
C THR A 49 15.35 4.56 -6.51
N PRO A 50 16.45 4.61 -5.75
CA PRO A 50 17.04 5.83 -5.25
C PRO A 50 17.66 6.60 -6.40
N ASN A 51 17.24 7.86 -6.58
CA ASN A 51 18.11 8.91 -7.11
C ASN A 51 17.53 10.30 -6.82
N ASN A 52 16.24 10.40 -6.51
CA ASN A 52 15.63 11.59 -5.95
C ASN A 52 14.80 11.22 -4.73
N TYR A 53 15.45 10.60 -3.72
CA TYR A 53 14.95 10.65 -2.35
C TYR A 53 14.78 12.13 -2.04
N THR A 54 13.55 12.60 -2.23
CA THR A 54 13.08 13.96 -2.12
C THR A 54 14.02 14.88 -1.37
N ILE A 55 14.48 15.95 -2.03
CA ILE A 55 14.90 17.14 -1.28
C ILE A 55 13.65 17.57 -0.46
N ASN A 56 13.62 17.19 0.82
CA ASN A 56 12.59 17.48 1.84
C ASN A 56 11.23 16.74 1.78
N GLY A 57 11.15 15.45 1.46
CA GLY A 57 9.91 14.65 1.65
C GLY A 57 8.74 14.97 0.71
N LYS A 58 8.94 15.80 -0.32
CA LYS A 58 7.87 16.38 -1.15
C LYS A 58 7.13 15.38 -2.05
N PHE A 59 7.80 14.39 -2.65
CA PHE A 59 7.19 13.38 -3.51
C PHE A 59 6.17 12.53 -2.75
N TYR A 60 6.51 11.97 -1.59
CA TYR A 60 5.54 11.21 -0.79
C TYR A 60 4.35 12.06 -0.33
N LYS A 61 4.53 13.36 -0.09
CA LYS A 61 3.42 14.26 0.20
C LYS A 61 2.56 14.50 -1.05
N MET A 62 3.18 14.78 -2.20
CA MET A 62 2.49 15.00 -3.48
C MET A 62 1.75 13.75 -3.95
N PHE A 63 2.40 12.59 -3.91
CA PHE A 63 1.81 11.29 -4.23
C PHE A 63 0.62 10.98 -3.34
N ARG A 64 0.77 11.11 -2.01
CA ARG A 64 -0.34 10.89 -1.07
C ARG A 64 -1.48 11.85 -1.30
N ASN A 65 -1.20 13.13 -1.57
CA ASN A 65 -2.23 14.11 -1.90
C ASN A 65 -2.96 13.72 -3.20
N CYS A 66 -2.23 13.37 -4.25
CA CYS A 66 -2.82 12.92 -5.53
C CYS A 66 -3.71 11.68 -5.35
N MET A 67 -3.28 10.69 -4.57
CA MET A 67 -4.09 9.52 -4.25
C MET A 67 -5.32 9.90 -3.41
N ALA A 68 -5.18 10.81 -2.44
CA ALA A 68 -6.29 11.31 -1.64
C ALA A 68 -7.31 12.09 -2.47
N ASP A 69 -6.87 12.91 -3.42
CA ASP A 69 -7.74 13.64 -4.36
C ASP A 69 -8.53 12.68 -5.27
N ARG A 70 -7.98 11.49 -5.53
CA ARG A 70 -8.66 10.37 -6.23
C ARG A 70 -9.56 9.54 -5.31
N GLY A 71 -9.66 9.89 -4.03
CA GLY A 71 -10.53 9.25 -3.03
C GLY A 71 -9.91 8.06 -2.31
N TYR A 72 -8.59 7.85 -2.39
CA TYR A 72 -7.91 6.78 -1.66
C TYR A 72 -7.54 7.22 -0.24
N ILE A 73 -7.79 6.34 0.72
CA ILE A 73 -7.21 6.39 2.07
C ILE A 73 -6.05 5.39 2.16
N ARG A 74 -5.08 5.65 3.04
CA ARG A 74 -3.92 4.77 3.24
C ARG A 74 -3.97 4.12 4.61
N PHE A 75 -4.00 2.79 4.64
CA PHE A 75 -3.83 2.00 5.85
C PHE A 75 -2.35 1.80 6.20
N THR A 76 -2.06 1.60 7.48
CA THR A 76 -0.74 1.16 7.93
C THR A 76 -0.57 -0.35 7.72
N SER A 77 0.68 -0.83 7.69
CA SER A 77 0.94 -2.28 7.59
C SER A 77 0.29 -3.08 8.73
N ALA A 78 0.21 -2.48 9.94
CA ALA A 78 -0.47 -3.10 11.08
C ALA A 78 -1.99 -3.22 10.87
N GLU A 79 -2.60 -2.26 10.17
CA GLU A 79 -4.01 -2.29 9.81
C GLU A 79 -4.32 -3.21 8.64
N CYS A 80 -3.37 -3.42 7.73
CA CYS A 80 -3.49 -4.41 6.67
C CYS A 80 -3.32 -5.84 7.21
N GLY A 81 -2.43 -6.04 8.20
CA GLY A 81 -1.99 -7.36 8.58
C GLY A 81 -1.07 -7.98 7.53
N TYR A 82 -1.16 -9.29 7.36
CA TYR A 82 -0.36 -10.07 6.42
C TYR A 82 -1.25 -10.69 5.36
N MET A 83 -0.66 -11.10 4.23
CA MET A 83 -1.38 -11.85 3.20
C MET A 83 -1.84 -13.23 3.67
N ASN A 84 -1.23 -13.75 4.74
CA ASN A 84 -1.69 -14.97 5.39
C ASN A 84 -3.07 -14.75 6.02
N PRO A 85 -4.11 -15.55 5.66
CA PRO A 85 -5.47 -15.37 6.17
C PRO A 85 -5.60 -15.36 7.69
N LYS A 86 -4.69 -16.04 8.42
CA LYS A 86 -4.68 -16.05 9.89
C LYS A 86 -4.35 -14.68 10.49
N TRP A 87 -3.59 -13.86 9.76
CA TRP A 87 -3.08 -12.57 10.21
C TRP A 87 -3.54 -11.40 9.32
N ASP A 88 -4.37 -11.68 8.32
CA ASP A 88 -5.04 -10.70 7.50
C ASP A 88 -6.09 -9.94 8.31
N LYS A 89 -6.19 -8.63 8.07
CA LYS A 89 -7.20 -7.76 8.67
C LYS A 89 -8.33 -7.43 7.71
N GLY A 90 -8.29 -7.93 6.47
CA GLY A 90 -9.33 -7.79 5.45
C GLY A 90 -9.46 -6.37 4.89
N LYS A 91 -8.56 -5.46 5.25
CA LYS A 91 -8.58 -4.07 4.79
C LYS A 91 -7.79 -3.86 3.50
N CYS A 92 -6.71 -4.60 3.34
CA CYS A 92 -5.80 -4.46 2.21
C CYS A 92 -5.94 -5.67 1.32
N ASN A 93 -5.94 -5.43 0.02
CA ASN A 93 -6.06 -6.48 -0.99
C ASN A 93 -5.27 -6.07 -2.23
N LEU A 94 -4.88 -7.06 -3.01
CA LEU A 94 -4.55 -6.88 -4.43
C LEU A 94 -5.81 -7.23 -5.19
#